data_AF-A0A7C4H081-F1
#
_entry.id   AF-A0A7C4H081-F1
#
_cell.length_a   1.000
_cell.length_b   1.000
_cell.length_c   1.000
_cell.angle_alpha   90.00
_cell.angle_beta   90.00
_cell.angle_gamma   90.00
#
_symmetry.space_group_name_H-M   'P 1'
#
loop_
_entity.id
_entity.type
_entity.pdbx_description
1 polymer ?
#
loop_
_entity_poly.entity_id
_entity_poly.type
_entity_poly.pdbx_seq_one_letter_code
_entity_poly.pdbx_strand_id
1 'polypeptide(L)'
;MLALMVAGFLLHQASFAALTGQVALIDGVLAGLITTPQLRQQAWFSLEIIGGLLTIFGLTLYVKFIVSSEVKRFKPAEVKVEAPKEALRMPTCRFCGAVMESGSVFCPVCGKSQV
;
A
#
# COMPACT_ATOMS: atom_id res chain seq x y z
N MET A 1 5.57 16.33 -1.49
CA MET A 1 5.12 15.60 -2.69
C MET A 1 3.77 16.09 -3.21
N LEU A 2 2.70 16.10 -2.40
CA LEU A 2 1.40 16.65 -2.80
C LEU A 2 1.50 18.11 -3.30
N ALA A 3 2.25 18.97 -2.60
CA ALA A 3 2.48 20.35 -3.01
C ALA A 3 3.17 20.48 -4.39
N LEU A 4 4.07 19.56 -4.75
CA LEU A 4 4.73 19.55 -6.06
C LEU A 4 3.77 19.12 -7.18
N MET A 5 2.87 18.16 -6.91
CA MET A 5 1.81 17.79 -7.85
C MET A 5 0.82 18.92 -8.07
N VAL A 6 0.37 19.57 -6.99
CA VAL A 6 -0.56 20.71 -7.08
C VAL A 6 0.09 21.87 -7.82
N ALA A 7 1.34 22.21 -7.51
CA ALA A 7 2.07 23.25 -8.22
C ALA A 7 2.26 22.94 -9.72
N GLY A 8 2.63 21.70 -10.06
CA GLY A 8 2.77 21.26 -11.46
C GLY A 8 1.45 21.33 -12.24
N PHE A 9 0.35 20.88 -11.62
CA PHE A 9 -0.98 20.96 -12.22
C PHE A 9 -1.43 22.41 -12.43
N LEU A 10 -1.23 23.29 -11.45
CA LEU A 10 -1.56 24.71 -11.58
C LEU A 10 -0.73 25.39 -12.68
N LEU A 11 0.56 25.05 -12.79
CA LEU A 11 1.43 25.58 -13.84
C LEU A 11 0.99 25.11 -15.23
N HIS A 12 0.58 23.85 -15.36
CA HIS A 12 0.05 23.29 -16.61
C HIS A 12 -1.29 23.96 -17.01
N GLN A 13 -2.22 24.12 -16.07
CA GLN A 13 -3.50 24.80 -16.30
C GLN A 13 -3.30 26.27 -16.69
N ALA A 14 -2.39 26.99 -16.03
CA ALA A 14 -2.07 28.38 -16.37
C ALA A 14 -1.45 28.50 -17.78
N SER A 15 -0.59 27.56 -18.17
CA SER A 15 0.04 27.53 -19.49
C SER A 15 -0.99 27.29 -20.61
N PHE A 16 -1.89 26.32 -20.41
CA PHE A 16 -2.98 26.02 -21.36
C PHE A 16 -4.00 27.17 -21.47
N ALA A 17 -4.34 27.81 -20.34
CA ALA A 17 -5.22 28.97 -20.33
C ALA A 17 -4.60 30.18 -21.06
N ALA A 18 -3.29 30.35 -20.98
CA ALA A 18 -2.55 31.36 -21.75
C ALA A 18 -2.54 31.04 -23.25
N LEU A 19 -2.38 29.77 -23.62
CA LEU A 19 -2.36 29.32 -25.01
C LEU A 19 -3.71 29.50 -25.72
N THR A 20 -4.81 29.36 -24.97
CA THR A 20 -6.19 29.55 -25.46
C THR A 20 -6.67 31.00 -25.39
N GLY A 21 -5.81 31.93 -24.94
CA GLY A 21 -6.13 33.35 -24.84
C GLY A 21 -7.16 33.70 -23.75
N GLN A 22 -7.45 32.78 -22.83
CA GLN A 22 -8.43 32.99 -21.76
C GLN A 22 -7.90 33.90 -20.63
N VAL A 23 -6.59 34.08 -20.51
CA VAL A 23 -5.94 34.95 -19.50
C VAL A 23 -5.18 36.10 -20.17
N ALA A 24 -5.91 37.17 -20.48
CA ALA A 24 -5.39 38.38 -21.14
C ALA A 24 -4.29 39.11 -20.34
N LEU A 25 -4.30 39.01 -19.00
CA LEU A 25 -3.29 39.65 -18.14
C LEU A 25 -1.89 39.04 -18.32
N ILE A 26 -1.80 37.72 -18.41
CA ILE A 26 -0.51 37.02 -18.49
C ILE A 26 0.08 37.18 -19.90
N ASP A 27 -0.77 37.12 -20.93
CA ASP A 27 -0.34 37.37 -22.30
C ASP A 27 0.11 38.83 -22.51
N GLY A 28 -0.52 39.79 -21.83
CA GLY A 28 -0.11 41.20 -21.84
C GLY A 28 1.26 41.44 -21.20
N VAL A 29 1.54 40.82 -20.05
CA VAL A 29 2.86 40.91 -19.40
C VAL A 29 3.94 40.26 -20.28
N LEU A 30 3.65 39.11 -20.88
CA LEU A 30 4.63 38.42 -21.73
C LEU A 30 4.82 39.15 -23.07
N ALA A 31 3.79 39.81 -23.62
CA ALA A 31 3.92 40.69 -24.78
C ALA A 31 4.83 41.89 -24.52
N GLY A 32 4.86 42.39 -23.28
CA GLY A 32 5.78 43.45 -22.85
C GLY A 32 7.25 43.01 -22.78
N LEU A 33 7.50 41.72 -22.52
CA LEU A 33 8.86 41.14 -22.49
C LEU A 33 9.30 40.59 -23.86
N ILE A 34 8.38 39.98 -24.60
CA ILE A 34 8.60 39.31 -25.88
C ILE A 34 7.69 39.96 -26.93
N THR A 35 8.27 40.89 -27.67
CA THR A 35 7.56 41.67 -28.69
C THR A 35 7.18 40.84 -29.92
N THR A 36 7.89 39.74 -30.19
CA THR A 36 7.62 38.87 -31.35
C THR A 36 6.56 37.80 -31.03
N PRO A 37 5.42 37.78 -31.75
CA PRO A 37 4.33 36.86 -31.44
C PRO A 37 4.70 35.38 -31.67
N GLN A 38 5.56 35.08 -32.64
CA GLN A 38 6.06 33.72 -32.90
C GLN A 38 6.87 33.15 -31.73
N LEU A 39 7.80 33.93 -31.15
CA LEU A 39 8.62 33.47 -30.04
C LEU A 39 7.78 33.28 -28.77
N ARG A 40 6.77 34.15 -28.58
CA ARG A 40 5.81 34.04 -27.48
C ARG A 40 5.03 32.74 -27.54
N GLN A 41 4.50 32.37 -28.72
CA GLN A 41 3.80 31.08 -28.88
C GLN A 41 4.74 29.88 -28.65
N GLN A 42 5.97 29.92 -29.15
CA GLN A 42 6.95 28.85 -28.88
C GLN A 42 7.28 28.71 -27.39
N ALA A 43 7.36 29.82 -26.66
CA ALA A 43 7.58 29.80 -25.22
C ALA A 43 6.40 29.16 -24.48
N TRP A 44 5.16 29.49 -24.87
CA TRP A 44 3.95 28.90 -24.29
C TRP A 44 3.87 27.39 -24.52
N PHE A 45 4.11 26.92 -25.75
CA PHE A 45 4.15 25.49 -26.05
C PHE A 45 5.23 24.77 -25.24
N SER A 46 6.41 25.38 -25.12
CA SER A 46 7.51 24.79 -24.34
C SER A 46 7.14 24.64 -22.87
N LEU A 47 6.52 25.68 -22.28
CA LEU A 47 6.04 25.65 -20.90
C LEU A 47 4.96 24.57 -20.70
N GLU A 48 4.06 24.39 -21.67
CA GLU A 48 3.00 23.39 -21.60
C GLU A 48 3.55 21.97 -21.57
N ILE A 49 4.49 21.66 -22.48
CA ILE A 49 5.16 20.35 -22.53
C ILE A 49 5.93 20.08 -21.23
N ILE A 50 6.68 21.07 -20.73
CA ILE A 50 7.44 20.95 -19.48
C ILE A 50 6.50 20.73 -18.29
N GLY A 51 5.41 21.51 -18.20
CA GLY A 51 4.41 21.38 -17.13
C GLY A 51 3.71 20.02 -17.16
N GLY A 52 3.38 19.51 -18.34
CA GLY A 52 2.81 18.17 -18.52
C GLY A 52 3.76 17.07 -18.03
N LEU A 53 5.03 17.13 -18.43
CA LEU A 53 6.06 16.17 -18.00
C LEU A 53 6.27 16.17 -16.48
N LEU A 54 6.34 17.36 -15.85
CA LEU A 54 6.47 17.49 -14.41
C LEU A 54 5.27 16.87 -13.67
N THR A 55 4.06 17.05 -14.20
CA THR A 55 2.84 16.49 -13.61
C THR A 55 2.83 14.96 -13.68
N ILE A 56 3.19 14.38 -14.84
CA ILE A 56 3.28 12.92 -15.02
C ILE A 56 4.37 12.33 -14.12
N PHE A 57 5.53 12.96 -14.06
CA PHE A 57 6.64 12.51 -13.21
C PHE A 57 6.27 12.59 -11.73
N GLY A 58 5.64 13.68 -11.29
CA GLY A 58 5.15 13.86 -9.93
C GLY A 58 4.12 12.80 -9.54
N LEU A 59 3.15 12.51 -10.41
CA LEU A 59 2.17 11.45 -10.21
C LEU A 59 2.83 10.07 -10.08
N THR A 60 3.80 9.78 -10.94
CA THR A 60 4.54 8.50 -10.91
C THR A 60 5.25 8.29 -9.58
N LEU A 61 5.96 9.32 -9.10
CA LEU A 61 6.62 9.26 -7.79
C LEU A 61 5.60 9.14 -6.64
N TYR A 62 4.46 9.82 -6.74
CA TYR A 62 3.40 9.76 -5.74
C TYR A 62 2.79 8.37 -5.59
N VAL A 63 2.45 7.71 -6.70
CA VAL A 63 1.93 6.33 -6.69
C VAL A 63 2.96 5.37 -6.10
N LYS A 64 4.24 5.48 -6.52
CA LYS A 64 5.32 4.66 -5.94
C LYS A 64 5.46 4.86 -4.43
N PHE A 65 5.34 6.10 -3.96
CA PHE A 65 5.39 6.41 -2.54
C PHE A 65 4.21 5.81 -1.76
N ILE A 66 2.98 5.93 -2.27
CA ILE A 66 1.80 5.33 -1.63
C ILE A 66 1.95 3.81 -1.55
N VAL A 67 2.26 3.15 -2.66
CA VAL A 67 2.40 1.67 -2.70
C VAL A 67 3.50 1.22 -1.74
N SER A 68 4.65 1.91 -1.72
CA SER A 68 5.73 1.60 -0.77
C SER A 68 5.31 1.84 0.68
N SER A 69 4.48 2.85 0.94
CA SER A 69 4.02 3.17 2.29
C SER A 69 3.03 2.12 2.83
N GLU A 70 2.14 1.60 2.00
CA GLU A 70 1.19 0.55 2.39
C GLU A 70 1.90 -0.78 2.66
N VAL A 71 2.90 -1.14 1.84
CA VAL A 71 3.70 -2.36 2.06
C VAL A 71 4.47 -2.31 3.38
N LYS A 72 4.99 -1.15 3.79
CA LYS A 72 5.65 -1.01 5.10
C LYS A 72 4.69 -1.12 6.29
N ARG A 73 3.39 -0.86 6.08
CA ARG A 73 2.36 -0.96 7.13
C ARG A 73 1.82 -2.37 7.31
N PHE A 74 2.00 -3.24 6.32
CA PHE A 74 1.70 -4.66 6.47
C PHE A 74 2.79 -5.36 7.29
N LYS A 75 2.65 -5.35 8.63
CA LYS A 75 3.32 -6.35 9.48
C LYS A 75 2.50 -7.63 9.43
N PRO A 76 2.96 -8.71 8.78
CA PRO A 76 2.25 -9.99 8.87
C PRO A 76 2.20 -10.37 10.35
N ALA A 77 0.99 -10.57 10.87
CA ALA A 77 0.82 -11.10 12.22
C ALA A 77 1.48 -12.48 12.25
N GLU A 78 2.49 -12.64 13.09
CA GLU A 78 3.10 -13.93 13.35
C GLU A 78 2.04 -14.82 13.99
N VAL A 79 1.41 -15.68 13.20
CA VAL A 79 0.47 -16.68 13.68
C VAL A 79 1.28 -17.68 14.48
N LYS A 80 1.31 -17.51 15.79
CA LYS A 80 1.84 -18.50 16.73
C LYS A 80 0.97 -19.75 16.60
N VAL A 81 1.42 -20.70 15.78
CA VAL A 81 0.84 -22.04 15.71
C VAL A 81 1.21 -22.74 17.01
N GLU A 82 0.36 -22.61 18.03
CA GLU A 82 0.45 -23.47 19.20
C GLU A 82 0.06 -24.88 18.76
N ALA A 83 1.06 -25.74 18.65
CA ALA A 83 0.90 -27.16 18.36
C ALA A 83 -0.14 -27.75 19.33
N PRO A 84 -1.13 -28.52 18.85
CA PRO A 84 -2.06 -29.24 19.71
C PRO A 84 -1.28 -30.11 20.69
N LYS A 85 -1.27 -29.73 21.97
CA LYS A 85 -0.88 -30.64 23.05
C LYS A 85 -2.01 -31.65 23.20
N GLU A 86 -1.98 -32.65 22.36
CA GLU A 86 -2.78 -33.86 22.54
C GLU A 86 -2.17 -34.63 23.71
N ALA A 87 -2.53 -34.19 24.92
CA ALA A 87 -2.31 -34.96 26.12
C ALA A 87 -3.16 -36.23 26.00
N LEU A 88 -2.58 -37.27 25.42
CA LEU A 88 -3.01 -38.65 25.52
C LEU A 88 -3.23 -38.96 27.01
N ARG A 89 -4.47 -38.78 27.48
CA ARG A 89 -4.87 -39.19 28.82
C ARG A 89 -4.91 -40.71 28.80
N MET A 90 -3.80 -41.33 29.20
CA MET A 90 -3.75 -42.77 29.39
C MET A 90 -4.75 -43.14 30.51
N PRO A 91 -5.74 -44.01 30.25
CA PRO A 91 -6.73 -44.37 31.25
C PRO A 91 -6.07 -45.12 32.42
N THR A 92 -6.52 -44.86 33.65
CA THR A 92 -6.04 -45.57 34.85
C THR A 92 -7.09 -46.55 35.36
N CYS A 93 -6.66 -47.69 35.87
CA CYS A 93 -7.53 -48.72 36.45
C CYS A 93 -8.30 -48.18 37.66
N ARG A 94 -9.62 -48.32 37.67
CA ARG A 94 -10.49 -47.85 38.77
C ARG A 94 -10.33 -48.63 40.08
N PHE A 95 -9.66 -49.79 40.04
CA PHE A 95 -9.54 -50.69 41.19
C PHE A 95 -8.16 -50.71 41.82
N CYS A 96 -7.08 -50.63 41.02
CA CYS A 96 -5.70 -50.69 41.52
C CYS A 96 -4.84 -49.48 41.12
N GLY A 97 -5.38 -48.55 40.33
CA GLY A 97 -4.67 -47.33 39.92
C GLY A 97 -3.59 -47.53 38.84
N ALA A 98 -3.40 -48.74 38.32
CA ALA A 98 -2.43 -48.99 37.24
C ALA A 98 -2.79 -48.18 35.97
N VAL A 99 -1.78 -47.60 35.31
CA VAL A 99 -1.94 -46.96 34.00
C VAL A 99 -2.19 -48.03 32.94
N MET A 100 -3.20 -47.82 32.10
CA MET A 100 -3.65 -48.76 31.09
C MET A 100 -3.59 -48.11 29.71
N GLU A 101 -3.43 -48.94 28.69
CA GLU A 101 -3.50 -48.49 27.31
C GLU A 101 -4.94 -48.13 26.92
N SER A 102 -5.10 -47.10 26.10
CA SER A 102 -6.40 -46.66 25.60
C SER A 102 -7.10 -47.78 24.84
N GLY A 103 -8.26 -48.23 25.33
CA GLY A 103 -9.05 -49.31 24.72
C GLY A 103 -8.96 -50.67 25.42
N SER A 104 -8.18 -50.79 26.51
CA SER A 104 -8.11 -52.03 27.30
C SER A 104 -9.39 -52.24 28.14
N VAL A 105 -10.03 -53.41 27.96
CA VAL A 105 -11.27 -53.79 28.69
C VAL A 105 -10.96 -54.40 30.06
N PHE A 106 -9.78 -55.01 30.23
CA PHE A 106 -9.33 -55.64 31.46
C PHE A 106 -7.99 -55.04 31.90
N CYS A 107 -7.82 -54.86 33.21
CA CYS A 107 -6.55 -54.38 33.76
C CYS A 107 -5.51 -55.51 33.73
N PRO A 108 -4.31 -55.31 33.14
CA PRO A 108 -3.27 -56.34 33.10
C PRO A 108 -2.65 -56.62 34.47
N VAL A 109 -2.81 -55.71 35.44
CA VAL A 109 -2.23 -55.84 36.78
C VAL A 109 -3.16 -56.59 37.73
N CYS A 110 -4.45 -56.26 37.74
CA CYS A 110 -5.41 -56.84 38.71
C CYS A 110 -6.47 -57.75 38.08
N GLY A 111 -6.52 -57.87 36.75
CA GLY A 111 -7.45 -58.73 36.02
C GLY A 111 -8.91 -58.27 36.02
N LYS A 112 -9.23 -57.12 36.64
CA LYS A 112 -10.61 -56.62 36.73
C LYS A 112 -11.02 -55.85 35.47
N SER A 113 -12.29 -56.01 35.06
CA SER A 113 -12.89 -55.29 33.94
C SER A 113 -13.02 -53.79 34.23
N GLN A 114 -12.84 -52.95 33.20
CA GLN A 114 -12.82 -51.48 33.30
C GLN A 114 -14.02 -50.80 32.63
N VAL A 115 -14.93 -51.61 32.08
CA VAL A 115 -16.25 -51.20 31.58
C VAL A 115 -17.22 -50.98 32.74
#